data_AF-A0A661LK19-F1
#
_entry.id   AF-A0A661LK19-F1
#
_cell.length_a   1.000
_cell.length_b   1.000
_cell.length_c   1.000
_cell.angle_alpha   90.00
_cell.angle_beta   90.00
_cell.angle_gamma   90.00
#
_symmetry.space_group_name_H-M   'P 1'
#
loop_
_entity.id
_entity.type
_entity.pdbx_description
1 polymer ?
#
loop_
_entity_poly.entity_id
_entity_poly.type
_entity_poly.pdbx_seq_one_letter_code
_entity_poly.pdbx_strand_id
1 'polypeptide(L)'
;VFLTRKRQWVRSFPSAIFLESDHVGEQIRELKRRGLLASGPLPFTRCIRCNSVLIEADPQLVSQHVPDYVLYKSGYTIKQCPSCKRYYWPGTHRDRMERQLRLWGVSQER
;
A
#
# COMPACT_ATOMS: atom_id res chain seq x y z
N VAL A 1 2.05 15.22 -10.10
CA VAL A 1 2.12 15.79 -8.75
C VAL A 1 3.51 15.52 -8.20
N PHE A 2 4.28 16.56 -7.86
CA PHE A 2 5.59 16.40 -7.25
C PHE A 2 5.52 16.80 -5.78
N LEU A 3 5.72 15.84 -4.88
CA LEU A 3 5.73 16.06 -3.43
C LEU A 3 7.18 16.13 -2.94
N THR A 4 7.50 17.07 -2.07
CA THR A 4 8.86 17.24 -1.54
C THR A 4 8.86 17.81 -0.13
N ARG A 5 9.92 17.52 0.63
CA ARG A 5 10.23 18.18 1.91
C ARG A 5 11.45 19.07 1.86
N LYS A 6 12.07 19.27 0.68
CA LYS A 6 13.20 20.19 0.56
C LYS A 6 12.69 21.52 0.01
N ARG A 7 12.80 22.58 0.81
CA ARG A 7 12.33 23.93 0.44
C ARG A 7 12.98 24.44 -0.85
N GLN A 8 14.23 24.05 -1.11
CA GLN A 8 14.92 24.41 -2.36
C GLN A 8 14.17 23.93 -3.61
N TRP A 9 13.57 22.73 -3.58
CA TRP A 9 12.87 22.17 -4.75
C TRP A 9 11.57 22.90 -5.04
N VAL A 10 10.92 23.47 -4.03
CA VAL A 10 9.71 24.29 -4.20
C VAL A 10 10.03 25.59 -4.94
N ARG A 11 11.23 26.15 -4.72
CA ARG A 11 11.71 27.33 -5.45
C ARG A 11 12.03 27.02 -6.91
N SER A 12 12.60 25.84 -7.16
CA SER A 12 13.00 25.41 -8.52
C SER A 12 11.84 24.85 -9.36
N PHE A 13 10.80 24.32 -8.71
CA PHE A 13 9.65 23.70 -9.37
C PHE A 13 8.36 24.32 -8.83
N PRO A 14 7.76 25.30 -9.55
CA PRO A 14 6.57 26.02 -9.09
C PRO A 14 5.36 25.12 -8.80
N SER A 15 5.27 23.95 -9.43
CA SER A 15 4.22 22.96 -9.23
C SER A 15 4.53 21.93 -8.12
N ALA A 16 5.67 22.05 -7.45
CA ALA A 16 6.03 21.16 -6.34
C ALA A 16 5.26 21.53 -5.08
N ILE A 17 4.81 20.51 -4.36
CA ILE A 17 4.05 20.65 -3.13
C ILE A 17 4.97 20.31 -1.97
N PHE A 18 5.19 21.30 -1.10
CA PHE A 18 5.92 21.09 0.13
C PHE A 18 5.06 20.36 1.16
N LEU A 19 5.63 19.32 1.77
CA LEU A 19 5.12 18.63 2.95
C LEU A 19 5.90 19.10 4.19
N GLU A 20 5.19 19.55 5.21
CA GLU A 20 5.80 20.16 6.40
C GLU A 20 6.38 19.11 7.36
N SER A 21 5.71 17.96 7.51
CA SER A 21 6.11 16.95 8.47
C SER A 21 7.09 15.93 7.89
N ASP A 22 7.98 15.44 8.74
CA ASP A 22 8.84 14.31 8.43
C ASP A 22 8.18 12.95 8.68
N HIS A 23 7.03 12.93 9.36
CA HIS A 23 6.32 11.71 9.73
C HIS A 23 5.25 11.36 8.69
N VAL A 24 5.30 10.13 8.17
CA VAL A 24 4.38 9.63 7.12
C VAL A 24 2.90 9.82 7.48
N GLY A 25 2.52 9.54 8.72
CA GLY A 25 1.13 9.70 9.16
C GLY A 25 0.63 11.14 9.15
N GLU A 26 1.51 12.11 9.42
CA GLU A 26 1.19 13.54 9.33
C GLU A 26 1.16 14.00 7.87
N GLN A 27 2.10 13.52 7.04
CA GLN A 27 2.11 13.80 5.60
C GLN A 27 0.84 13.32 4.91
N ILE A 28 0.36 12.11 5.23
CA ILE A 28 -0.89 11.58 4.68
C ILE A 28 -2.08 12.45 5.10
N ARG A 29 -2.14 12.88 6.38
CA ARG A 29 -3.19 13.78 6.87
C ARG A 29 -3.13 15.14 6.18
N GLU A 30 -1.93 15.68 5.97
CA GLU A 30 -1.70 16.92 5.24
C GLU A 30 -2.19 16.83 3.78
N LEU A 31 -1.83 15.76 3.06
CA LEU A 31 -2.28 15.52 1.70
C LEU A 31 -3.80 15.44 1.60
N LYS A 32 -4.46 14.80 2.57
CA LYS A 32 -5.93 14.75 2.64
C LYS A 32 -6.56 16.11 2.89
N ARG A 33 -6.06 16.86 3.88
CA ARG A 33 -6.56 18.22 4.17
C ARG A 33 -6.45 19.14 2.94
N ARG A 34 -5.42 18.95 2.12
CA ARG A 34 -5.20 19.68 0.88
C ARG A 34 -6.00 19.14 -0.32
N GLY A 35 -6.79 18.08 -0.15
CA GLY A 35 -7.57 17.46 -1.24
C GLY A 35 -6.70 16.74 -2.30
N LEU A 36 -5.45 16.42 -1.97
CA LEU A 36 -4.47 15.84 -2.90
C LEU A 36 -4.42 14.31 -2.85
N LEU A 37 -5.17 13.69 -1.95
CA LEU A 37 -5.29 12.25 -1.82
C LEU A 37 -6.74 11.85 -2.07
N ALA A 38 -6.95 10.95 -3.03
CA ALA A 38 -8.28 10.39 -3.28
C ALA A 38 -8.80 9.67 -2.02
N SER A 39 -10.12 9.75 -1.82
CA SER A 39 -10.82 9.04 -0.76
C SER A 39 -10.71 7.53 -0.97
N GLY A 40 -10.40 6.78 0.09
CA GLY A 40 -10.56 5.32 0.13
C GLY A 40 -9.67 4.49 -0.80
N PRO A 41 -8.33 4.61 -0.73
CA PRO A 41 -7.45 3.69 -1.44
C PRO A 41 -7.68 2.25 -0.98
N LEU A 42 -7.54 1.29 -1.90
CA LEU A 42 -7.62 -0.15 -1.60
C LEU A 42 -6.23 -0.67 -1.22
N PRO A 43 -5.92 -0.85 0.08
CA PRO A 43 -4.61 -1.35 0.49
C PRO A 43 -4.42 -2.80 0.03
N PHE A 44 -3.15 -3.23 -0.03
CA PHE A 44 -2.76 -4.60 -0.37
C PHE A 44 -3.21 -5.07 -1.77
N THR A 45 -3.38 -4.13 -2.71
CA THR A 45 -3.74 -4.39 -4.11
C THR A 45 -2.56 -4.30 -5.08
N ARG A 46 -1.40 -3.81 -4.63
CA ARG A 46 -0.21 -3.60 -5.47
C ARG A 46 1.03 -4.27 -4.88
N CYS A 47 1.92 -4.69 -5.78
CA CYS A 47 3.22 -5.23 -5.42
C CYS A 47 4.13 -4.15 -4.83
N ILE A 48 4.70 -4.37 -3.65
CA ILE A 48 5.60 -3.40 -3.01
C ILE A 48 6.93 -3.20 -3.77
N ARG A 49 7.29 -4.11 -4.67
CA ARG A 49 8.53 -4.05 -5.48
C ARG A 49 8.29 -3.42 -6.85
N CYS A 50 7.28 -3.91 -7.56
CA CYS A 50 7.01 -3.51 -8.96
C CYS A 50 5.96 -2.42 -9.09
N ASN A 51 5.23 -2.14 -8.01
CA ASN A 51 4.04 -1.30 -8.03
C ASN A 51 2.97 -1.77 -9.05
N SER A 52 2.98 -3.02 -9.53
CA SER A 52 1.93 -3.57 -10.39
C SER A 52 0.71 -4.02 -9.58
N VAL A 53 -0.48 -3.97 -10.17
CA VAL A 53 -1.70 -4.55 -9.55
C VAL A 53 -1.52 -6.05 -9.38
N LEU A 54 -1.86 -6.54 -8.19
CA LEU A 54 -1.81 -7.96 -7.86
C LEU A 54 -3.04 -8.67 -8.43
N ILE A 55 -2.83 -9.84 -8.99
CA ILE A 55 -3.88 -10.74 -9.49
C ILE A 55 -4.09 -11.89 -8.52
N GLU A 56 -5.22 -12.60 -8.62
CA GLU A 56 -5.39 -13.86 -7.90
C GLU A 56 -4.35 -14.88 -8.35
N ALA A 57 -3.78 -15.60 -7.39
CA ALA A 57 -2.78 -16.61 -7.68
C ALA A 57 -3.46 -17.90 -8.15
N ASP A 58 -2.86 -18.54 -9.16
CA ASP A 58 -3.27 -19.85 -9.66
C ASP A 58 -3.19 -20.91 -8.53
N PRO A 59 -4.32 -21.51 -8.09
CA PRO A 59 -4.34 -22.47 -6.99
C PRO A 59 -3.42 -23.68 -7.19
N GLN A 60 -3.22 -24.11 -8.44
CA GLN A 60 -2.39 -25.25 -8.80
C GLN A 60 -0.90 -24.95 -8.61
N LEU A 61 -0.49 -23.69 -8.78
CA LEU A 61 0.91 -23.26 -8.64
C LEU A 61 1.26 -22.74 -7.25
N VAL A 62 0.25 -22.34 -6.47
CA VAL A 62 0.43 -21.73 -5.16
C VAL A 62 1.12 -22.67 -4.16
N SER A 63 0.79 -23.97 -4.17
CA SER A 63 1.35 -24.95 -3.23
C SER A 63 2.85 -25.14 -3.33
N GLN A 64 3.42 -24.87 -4.51
CA GLN A 64 4.86 -24.98 -4.75
C GLN A 64 5.65 -23.76 -4.25
N HIS A 65 4.97 -22.63 -4.01
CA HIS A 65 5.61 -21.33 -3.77
C HIS A 65 5.25 -20.70 -2.42
N VAL A 66 4.25 -21.23 -1.74
CA VAL A 66 3.72 -20.70 -0.48
C VAL A 66 3.74 -21.82 0.55
N PRO A 67 4.23 -21.57 1.80
CA PRO A 67 4.27 -22.60 2.83
C PRO A 67 2.91 -23.22 3.13
N ASP A 68 2.88 -24.53 3.37
CA ASP A 68 1.65 -25.31 3.57
C ASP A 68 0.70 -24.72 4.62
N TYR A 69 1.24 -24.21 5.74
CA TYR A 69 0.42 -23.63 6.81
C TYR A 69 -0.42 -22.42 6.36
N VAL A 70 -0.01 -21.72 5.30
CA VAL A 70 -0.76 -20.62 4.70
C VAL A 70 -1.95 -21.15 3.89
N LEU A 71 -1.77 -22.30 3.23
CA LEU A 71 -2.79 -22.98 2.44
C LEU A 71 -3.84 -23.61 3.35
N TYR A 72 -3.40 -24.19 4.48
CA TYR A 72 -4.27 -24.81 5.47
C TYR A 72 -5.07 -23.78 6.28
N LYS A 73 -4.59 -22.55 6.44
CA LYS A 73 -5.41 -21.47 6.99
C LYS A 73 -6.51 -21.12 5.99
N SER A 74 -7.68 -21.70 6.20
CA SER A 74 -8.88 -21.51 5.37
C SER A 74 -9.22 -20.02 5.23
N GLY A 75 -9.46 -19.56 3.99
CA GLY A 75 -10.05 -18.24 3.71
C GLY A 75 -9.09 -17.15 3.21
N TYR A 76 -7.80 -17.44 2.99
CA TYR A 76 -6.89 -16.46 2.39
C TYR A 76 -6.95 -16.45 0.86
N THR A 77 -7.36 -15.33 0.27
CA THR A 77 -7.10 -15.05 -1.14
C THR A 77 -5.61 -14.74 -1.33
N ILE A 78 -4.86 -15.71 -1.87
CA ILE A 78 -3.45 -15.52 -2.23
C ILE A 78 -3.40 -14.74 -3.53
N LYS A 79 -2.56 -13.70 -3.54
CA LYS A 79 -2.36 -12.86 -4.72
C LYS A 79 -0.94 -12.98 -5.24
N GLN A 80 -0.76 -12.79 -6.54
CA GLN A 80 0.53 -12.82 -7.20
C GLN A 80 0.78 -11.52 -7.95
N CYS A 81 2.04 -11.07 -7.99
CA CYS A 81 2.46 -10.03 -8.91
C CYS A 81 2.70 -10.62 -10.32
N PRO A 82 2.04 -10.13 -11.37
CA PRO A 82 2.25 -10.67 -12.72
C PRO A 82 3.67 -10.39 -13.27
N SER A 83 4.33 -9.33 -12.76
CA SER A 83 5.66 -8.89 -13.19
C SER A 83 6.80 -9.68 -12.50
N CYS A 84 6.88 -9.70 -11.17
CA CYS A 84 7.97 -10.36 -10.45
C CYS A 84 7.62 -11.72 -9.84
N LYS A 85 6.40 -12.23 -10.09
CA LYS A 85 5.90 -13.53 -9.62
C LYS A 85 5.86 -13.72 -8.10
N ARG A 86 6.11 -12.67 -7.31
CA ARG A 86 6.01 -12.73 -5.84
C ARG A 86 4.56 -12.94 -5.39
N TYR A 87 4.38 -13.83 -4.42
CA TYR A 87 3.10 -14.15 -3.79
C TYR A 87 2.89 -13.32 -2.51
N TYR A 88 1.63 -13.00 -2.22
CA TYR A 88 1.18 -12.21 -1.08
C TYR A 88 -0.06 -12.84 -0.46
N TRP A 89 -0.10 -12.89 0.88
CA TRP A 89 -1.26 -13.40 1.63
C TRP A 89 -1.42 -12.63 2.95
N PRO A 90 -2.61 -12.68 3.58
CA PRO A 90 -2.90 -11.99 4.83
C PRO A 90 -2.20 -12.67 6.01
N GLY A 91 -0.93 -12.34 6.25
CA GLY A 91 -0.20 -12.79 7.45
C GLY A 91 -0.61 -12.05 8.73
N THR A 92 -0.07 -12.47 9.88
CA THR A 92 -0.32 -11.85 11.20
C THR A 92 0.04 -10.36 11.29
N HIS A 93 0.96 -9.90 10.45
CA HIS A 93 1.37 -8.50 10.39
C HIS A 93 0.32 -7.59 9.72
N ARG A 94 -0.65 -8.16 9.01
CA ARG A 94 -1.69 -7.39 8.28
C ARG A 94 -2.58 -6.60 9.22
N ASP A 95 -3.00 -7.18 10.34
CA ASP A 95 -3.88 -6.50 11.31
C ASP A 95 -3.23 -5.22 11.86
N ARG A 96 -1.91 -5.28 12.11
CA ARG A 96 -1.11 -4.13 12.53
C ARG A 96 -1.05 -3.06 11.43
N MET A 97 -0.82 -3.47 10.19
CA MET A 97 -0.80 -2.54 9.04
C MET A 97 -2.16 -1.87 8.85
N GLU A 98 -3.25 -2.64 8.91
CA GLU A 98 -4.61 -2.11 8.79
C GLU A 98 -4.96 -1.13 9.91
N ARG A 99 -4.58 -1.43 11.16
CA ARG A 99 -4.74 -0.51 12.28
C ARG A 99 -3.99 0.80 12.03
N GLN A 100 -2.76 0.74 11.54
CA GLN A 100 -1.98 1.93 11.24
C GLN A 100 -2.62 2.75 10.11
N LEU A 101 -3.09 2.10 9.05
CA LEU A 101 -3.78 2.77 7.95
C LEU A 101 -5.05 3.46 8.42
N ARG A 102 -5.83 2.85 9.33
CA ARG A 102 -6.99 3.48 9.98
C ARG A 102 -6.59 4.72 10.78
N LEU A 103 -5.51 4.66 11.56
CA LEU A 103 -5.00 5.82 12.31
C LEU A 103 -4.57 6.97 11.41
N TRP A 104 -4.09 6.68 10.19
CA TRP A 104 -3.80 7.69 9.18
C TRP A 104 -5.02 8.09 8.34
N GLY A 105 -6.20 7.53 8.65
CA GLY A 105 -7.50 7.73 8.00
C GLY A 105 -7.62 7.13 6.60
N VAL A 106 -6.71 6.22 6.20
CA VAL A 106 -6.54 5.71 4.83
C VAL A 106 -7.51 4.55 4.51
N SER A 107 -8.27 4.07 5.49
CA SER A 107 -9.23 2.99 5.32
C SER A 107 -10.55 3.45 4.71
N GLN A 108 -11.12 2.59 3.87
CA GLN A 108 -12.57 2.57 3.60
C GLN A 108 -13.29 2.13 4.88
N GLU A 109 -14.33 2.84 5.30
CA GLU A 109 -15.42 2.21 6.08
C GLU A 109 -16.02 1.13 5.17
N ARG A 110 -16.01 -0.11 5.64
CA ARG A 110 -16.74 -1.19 5.00
C ARG A 110 -18.19 -1.11 5.42
#